data_AF-A0A9N9HWK3-F1
#
_entry.id   AF-A0A9N9HWK3-F1
#
_cell.length_a   1.000
_cell.length_b   1.000
_cell.length_c   1.000
_cell.angle_alpha   90.00
_cell.angle_beta   90.00
_cell.angle_gamma   90.00
#
_symmetry.space_group_name_H-M   'P 1'
#
loop_
_entity.id
_entity.type
_entity.pdbx_description
1 polymer ?
#
loop_
_entity_poly.entity_id
_entity_poly.type
_entity_poly.pdbx_seq_one_letter_code
_entity_poly.pdbx_strand_id
1 'polypeptide(L)'
;VSMIEESTMWSVYFDETLPKDYSFIGFYEHRKRQPDFTFSFRKESHKIKKDLASLIKDGSAEMKNVARQLDDIHKAKLFNVDMLWNQIERRHAEAEASSSVIQDTTEVFKNSIASVNSSIKNVNDTMIKYNEELKGDK
;
A
#
# COMPACT_ATOMS: atom_id res chain seq x y z
N VAL A 1 -13.71 -20.82 -20.96
CA VAL A 1 -14.81 -20.71 -19.97
C VAL A 1 -14.41 -19.60 -19.01
N SER A 2 -15.06 -18.44 -19.08
CA SER A 2 -14.82 -17.32 -18.18
C SER A 2 -15.22 -17.76 -16.77
N MET A 3 -14.26 -17.79 -15.84
CA MET A 3 -14.58 -17.96 -14.43
C MET A 3 -15.33 -16.69 -14.00
N ILE A 4 -16.60 -16.88 -13.72
CA ILE A 4 -17.47 -15.90 -13.08
C ILE A 4 -16.75 -15.53 -11.78
N GLU A 5 -16.37 -14.26 -11.62
CA GLU A 5 -16.10 -13.69 -10.31
C GLU A 5 -17.39 -13.86 -9.51
N GLU A 6 -17.47 -14.94 -8.72
CA GLU A 6 -18.47 -15.06 -7.68
C GLU A 6 -18.27 -13.84 -6.78
N SER A 7 -19.16 -12.86 -6.94
CA SER A 7 -19.37 -11.79 -5.98
C SER A 7 -19.78 -12.45 -4.67
N THR A 8 -18.81 -12.91 -3.87
CA THR A 8 -19.06 -13.43 -2.54
C THR A 8 -19.84 -12.36 -1.76
N MET A 9 -20.94 -12.77 -1.13
CA MET A 9 -21.85 -11.83 -0.44
C MET A 9 -21.13 -11.04 0.68
N TRP A 10 -20.04 -11.59 1.19
CA TRP A 10 -19.14 -11.01 2.18
C TRP A 10 -17.69 -11.50 1.95
N SER A 11 -16.72 -10.93 2.67
CA SER A 11 -15.33 -11.39 2.70
C SER A 11 -15.19 -12.84 3.17
N VAL A 12 -14.30 -13.59 2.52
CA VAL A 12 -13.92 -14.98 2.90
C VAL A 12 -13.44 -15.11 4.34
N TYR A 13 -12.99 -14.01 4.97
CA TYR A 13 -12.71 -13.97 6.41
C TYR A 13 -13.84 -14.56 7.26
N PHE A 14 -15.10 -14.29 6.90
CA PHE A 14 -16.25 -14.74 7.65
C PHE A 14 -16.59 -16.21 7.41
N ASP A 15 -16.09 -16.80 6.32
CA ASP A 15 -16.22 -18.24 6.03
C ASP A 15 -15.09 -19.04 6.69
N GLU A 16 -13.88 -18.45 6.77
CA GLU A 16 -12.69 -19.07 7.35
C GLU A 16 -12.59 -18.93 8.88
N THR A 17 -13.34 -17.99 9.46
CA THR A 17 -13.32 -17.70 10.91
C THR A 17 -14.62 -18.19 11.54
N LEU A 18 -14.55 -18.77 12.74
CA LEU A 18 -15.76 -19.12 13.47
C LEU A 18 -16.48 -17.84 13.92
N PRO A 19 -17.83 -17.79 13.93
CA PRO A 19 -18.57 -16.57 14.29
C PRO A 19 -18.14 -15.96 15.62
N LYS A 20 -17.92 -16.79 16.64
CA LYS A 20 -17.44 -16.35 17.97
C LYS A 20 -16.09 -15.62 17.97
N ASP A 21 -15.28 -15.82 16.92
CA ASP A 21 -13.92 -15.27 16.78
C ASP A 21 -13.89 -14.06 15.81
N TYR A 22 -15.06 -13.63 15.30
CA TYR A 22 -15.17 -12.45 14.47
C TYR A 22 -14.73 -11.18 15.22
N SER A 23 -13.86 -10.39 14.60
CA SER A 23 -13.41 -9.11 15.15
C SER A 23 -13.01 -8.14 14.04
N PHE A 24 -13.09 -6.84 14.32
CA PHE A 24 -12.58 -5.80 13.40
C PHE A 24 -11.10 -5.97 13.09
N ILE A 25 -10.31 -6.28 14.12
CA ILE A 25 -8.85 -6.48 13.97
C ILE A 25 -8.59 -7.71 13.09
N GLY A 26 -9.26 -8.83 13.36
CA GLY A 26 -9.12 -10.04 12.54
C GLY A 26 -9.49 -9.79 11.07
N PHE A 27 -10.59 -9.09 10.84
CA PHE A 27 -11.00 -8.68 9.49
C PHE A 27 -9.93 -7.83 8.79
N TYR A 28 -9.41 -6.79 9.45
CA TYR A 28 -8.40 -5.92 8.84
C TYR A 28 -7.05 -6.63 8.63
N GLU A 29 -6.62 -7.50 9.54
CA GLU A 29 -5.40 -8.31 9.36
C GLU A 29 -5.54 -9.34 8.23
N HIS A 30 -6.76 -9.84 7.99
CA HIS A 30 -7.05 -10.65 6.81
C HIS A 30 -6.98 -9.79 5.54
N ARG A 31 -7.67 -8.64 5.54
CA ARG A 31 -7.73 -7.71 4.40
C ARG A 31 -6.35 -7.18 3.99
N LYS A 32 -5.44 -6.92 4.93
CA LYS A 32 -4.05 -6.48 4.65
C LYS A 32 -3.26 -7.42 3.75
N ARG A 33 -3.67 -8.68 3.61
CA ARG A 33 -3.01 -9.69 2.77
C ARG A 33 -3.60 -9.76 1.35
N GLN A 34 -4.70 -9.08 1.10
CA GLN A 34 -5.39 -9.10 -0.18
C GLN A 34 -4.85 -7.99 -1.11
N PRO A 35 -4.77 -8.23 -2.44
CA PRO A 35 -4.13 -7.30 -3.37
C PRO A 35 -4.91 -6.00 -3.56
N ASP A 36 -6.22 -5.99 -3.30
CA ASP A 36 -7.10 -4.83 -3.38
C ASP A 36 -7.25 -4.12 -2.01
N PHE A 37 -6.36 -4.41 -1.05
CA PHE A 37 -6.33 -3.71 0.21
C PHE A 37 -6.09 -2.22 0.00
N THR A 38 -6.93 -1.41 0.62
CA THR A 38 -6.73 0.04 0.61
C THR A 38 -6.22 0.49 1.97
N PHE A 39 -5.16 1.30 1.98
CA PHE A 39 -4.69 1.99 3.19
C PHE A 39 -5.59 3.19 3.53
N SER A 40 -6.91 3.00 3.40
CA SER A 40 -7.91 4.03 3.69
C SER A 40 -8.98 3.44 4.59
N PHE A 41 -9.03 3.94 5.82
CA PHE A 41 -10.00 3.50 6.82
C PHE A 41 -11.42 3.63 6.31
N ARG A 42 -11.76 4.76 5.68
CA ARG A 42 -13.10 4.98 5.13
C ARG A 42 -13.51 3.88 4.13
N LYS A 43 -12.60 3.46 3.26
CA LYS A 43 -12.86 2.43 2.25
C LYS A 43 -12.98 1.04 2.88
N GLU A 44 -12.05 0.65 3.74
CA GLU A 44 -12.07 -0.68 4.38
C GLU A 44 -13.19 -0.80 5.43
N SER A 45 -13.50 0.27 6.15
CA SER A 45 -14.65 0.36 7.05
C SER A 45 -15.98 0.25 6.30
N HIS A 46 -16.05 0.80 5.08
CA HIS A 46 -17.22 0.60 4.22
C HIS A 46 -17.35 -0.86 3.76
N LYS A 47 -16.23 -1.52 3.43
CA LYS A 47 -16.23 -2.95 3.07
C LYS A 47 -16.77 -3.81 4.22
N ILE A 48 -16.25 -3.68 5.43
CA ILE A 48 -16.74 -4.50 6.55
C ILE A 48 -18.21 -4.22 6.88
N LYS A 49 -18.68 -2.97 6.77
CA LYS A 49 -20.11 -2.66 6.93
C LYS A 49 -20.98 -3.37 5.91
N LYS A 50 -20.55 -3.38 4.63
CA LYS A 50 -21.27 -4.07 3.57
C LYS A 50 -21.35 -5.57 3.86
N ASP A 51 -20.22 -6.16 4.26
CA ASP A 51 -20.14 -7.59 4.58
C ASP A 51 -21.02 -7.96 5.78
N LEU A 52 -20.98 -7.16 6.86
CA LEU A 52 -21.85 -7.34 8.03
C LEU A 52 -23.33 -7.22 7.65
N ALA A 53 -23.70 -6.26 6.80
CA ALA A 53 -25.08 -6.12 6.33
C ALA A 53 -25.54 -7.36 5.54
N SER A 54 -24.68 -7.90 4.67
CA SER A 54 -24.95 -9.15 3.96
C SER A 54 -25.09 -10.34 4.92
N LEU A 55 -24.20 -10.47 5.92
CA LEU A 55 -24.29 -11.52 6.94
C LEU A 55 -25.58 -11.44 7.75
N ILE A 56 -25.99 -10.23 8.15
CA ILE A 56 -27.22 -10.01 8.91
C ILE A 56 -28.46 -10.42 8.11
N LYS A 57 -28.42 -10.26 6.78
CA LYS A 57 -29.52 -10.59 5.88
C LYS A 57 -29.54 -12.08 5.55
N ASP A 58 -28.43 -12.61 5.07
CA ASP A 58 -28.35 -13.90 4.36
C ASP A 58 -27.54 -14.97 5.12
N GLY A 59 -26.83 -14.62 6.20
CA GLY A 59 -26.03 -15.54 7.01
C GLY A 59 -26.83 -16.54 7.87
N SER A 60 -26.10 -17.49 8.48
CA SER A 60 -26.67 -18.42 9.46
C SER A 60 -27.18 -17.70 10.72
N ALA A 61 -27.99 -18.37 11.55
CA ALA A 61 -28.52 -17.76 12.77
C ALA A 61 -27.39 -17.27 13.72
N GLU A 62 -26.31 -18.03 13.84
CA GLU A 62 -25.14 -17.68 14.64
C GLU A 62 -24.39 -16.49 14.04
N MET A 63 -24.08 -16.54 12.74
CA MET A 63 -23.43 -15.45 12.03
C MET A 63 -24.23 -14.15 12.13
N LYS A 64 -25.55 -14.22 11.96
CA LYS A 64 -26.46 -13.07 12.11
C LYS A 64 -26.38 -12.45 13.49
N ASN A 65 -26.38 -13.27 14.54
CA ASN A 65 -26.30 -12.79 15.91
C ASN A 65 -24.98 -12.05 16.16
N VAL A 66 -23.85 -12.67 15.80
CA VAL A 66 -22.54 -12.05 16.02
C VAL A 66 -22.32 -10.84 15.12
N ALA A 67 -22.77 -10.88 13.86
CA ALA A 67 -22.67 -9.74 12.95
C ALA A 67 -23.45 -8.52 13.43
N ARG A 68 -24.64 -8.69 14.04
CA ARG A 68 -25.37 -7.58 14.68
C ARG A 68 -24.59 -6.98 15.85
N GLN A 69 -23.99 -7.82 16.69
CA GLN A 69 -23.16 -7.35 17.80
C GLN A 69 -21.96 -6.54 17.31
N LEU A 70 -21.27 -7.03 16.28
CA LEU A 70 -20.18 -6.31 15.63
C LEU A 70 -20.65 -4.99 15.02
N ASP A 71 -21.77 -4.98 14.28
CA ASP A 71 -22.32 -3.76 13.68
C ASP A 71 -22.72 -2.71 14.73
N ASP A 72 -23.26 -3.14 15.87
CA ASP A 72 -23.57 -2.24 16.99
C ASP A 72 -22.31 -1.69 17.66
N ILE A 73 -21.26 -2.50 17.82
CA ILE A 73 -19.93 -2.04 18.29
C ILE A 73 -19.33 -1.04 17.30
N HIS A 74 -19.46 -1.28 15.98
CA HIS A 74 -19.01 -0.34 14.95
C HIS A 74 -19.65 1.04 15.13
N LYS A 75 -20.95 1.07 15.44
CA LYS A 75 -21.70 2.31 15.66
C LYS A 75 -21.35 3.00 17.00
N ALA A 76 -20.93 2.26 18.02
CA ALA A 76 -20.86 2.73 19.41
C ALA A 76 -19.60 3.53 19.82
N LYS A 77 -18.64 3.78 18.90
CA LYS A 77 -17.40 4.59 19.02
C LYS A 77 -16.11 3.79 18.98
N LEU A 78 -15.23 4.31 18.14
CA LEU A 78 -14.20 3.61 17.41
C LEU A 78 -12.79 4.07 17.83
N PHE A 79 -12.60 4.61 19.04
CA PHE A 79 -11.34 5.27 19.42
C PHE A 79 -10.09 4.40 19.19
N ASN A 80 -10.16 3.11 19.53
CA ASN A 80 -9.03 2.19 19.35
C ASN A 80 -8.80 1.80 17.88
N VAL A 81 -9.88 1.67 17.10
CA VAL A 81 -9.78 1.33 15.68
C VAL A 81 -9.35 2.56 14.88
N ASP A 82 -9.85 3.75 15.20
CA ASP A 82 -9.41 5.03 14.65
C ASP A 82 -7.93 5.27 14.96
N MET A 83 -7.47 4.99 16.19
CA MET A 83 -6.06 5.12 16.55
C MET A 83 -5.16 4.14 15.78
N LEU A 84 -5.57 2.88 15.62
CA LEU A 84 -4.85 1.90 14.79
C LEU A 84 -4.76 2.37 13.33
N TRP A 85 -5.89 2.85 12.79
CA TRP A 85 -5.95 3.29 11.40
C TRP A 85 -5.19 4.59 11.15
N ASN A 86 -5.23 5.55 12.08
CA ASN A 86 -4.40 6.75 12.01
C ASN A 86 -2.91 6.38 11.93
N GLN A 87 -2.46 5.34 12.65
CA GLN A 87 -1.08 4.87 12.55
C GLN A 87 -0.78 4.22 11.19
N ILE A 88 -1.70 3.41 10.67
CA ILE A 88 -1.54 2.74 9.36
C ILE A 88 -1.50 3.77 8.23
N GLU A 89 -2.46 4.69 8.20
CA GLU A 89 -2.55 5.75 7.19
C GLU A 89 -1.34 6.68 7.25
N ARG A 90 -0.93 7.09 8.46
CA ARG A 90 0.27 7.92 8.63
C ARG A 90 1.53 7.22 8.15
N ARG A 91 1.76 5.96 8.53
CA ARG A 91 2.95 5.21 8.10
C ARG A 91 2.98 5.01 6.58
N HIS A 92 1.83 4.80 5.96
CA HIS A 92 1.75 4.69 4.51
C HIS A 92 2.12 6.02 3.83
N ALA A 93 1.54 7.13 4.29
CA ALA A 93 1.85 8.45 3.76
C ALA A 93 3.33 8.83 3.96
N GLU A 94 3.90 8.51 5.13
CA GLU A 94 5.34 8.68 5.42
C GLU A 94 6.21 7.85 4.47
N ALA A 95 5.83 6.60 4.18
CA ALA A 95 6.56 5.72 3.27
C ALA A 95 6.48 6.20 1.82
N GLU A 96 5.31 6.66 1.35
CA GLU A 96 5.14 7.24 0.02
C GLU A 96 5.97 8.52 -0.15
N ALA A 97 5.92 9.42 0.84
CA ALA A 97 6.72 10.64 0.84
C ALA A 97 8.23 10.32 0.84
N SER A 98 8.66 9.35 1.66
CA SER A 98 10.05 8.91 1.71
C SER A 98 10.50 8.30 0.38
N SER A 99 9.66 7.46 -0.24
CA SER A 99 9.93 6.87 -1.54
C SER A 99 10.07 7.92 -2.65
N SER A 100 9.20 8.94 -2.64
CA SER A 100 9.30 10.07 -3.58
C SER A 100 10.62 10.82 -3.42
N VAL A 101 10.99 11.18 -2.19
CA VAL A 101 12.26 11.89 -1.90
C VAL A 101 13.47 11.07 -2.34
N ILE A 102 13.45 9.76 -2.08
CA ILE A 102 14.53 8.84 -2.50
C ILE A 102 14.62 8.79 -4.03
N GLN A 103 13.49 8.74 -4.73
CA GLN A 103 13.43 8.73 -6.18
C GLN A 103 14.01 10.02 -6.78
N ASP A 104 13.53 11.18 -6.31
CA ASP A 104 13.99 12.49 -6.77
C ASP A 104 15.49 12.66 -6.54
N THR A 105 15.96 12.27 -5.35
CA THR A 105 17.37 12.32 -4.98
C THR A 105 18.21 11.40 -5.88
N THR A 106 17.72 10.20 -6.17
CA THR A 106 18.40 9.24 -7.07
C THR A 106 18.52 9.80 -8.48
N GLU A 107 17.50 10.49 -8.98
CA GLU A 107 17.52 11.12 -10.31
C GLU A 107 18.54 12.27 -10.36
N VAL A 108 18.56 13.13 -9.36
CA VAL A 108 19.56 14.21 -9.24
C VAL A 108 20.98 13.65 -9.24
N PHE A 109 21.23 12.57 -8.48
CA PHE A 109 22.54 11.92 -8.46
C PHE A 109 22.92 11.31 -9.80
N LYS A 110 22.01 10.61 -10.48
CA LYS A 110 22.26 10.06 -11.82
C LYS A 110 22.66 11.14 -12.80
N ASN A 111 21.93 12.26 -12.82
CA ASN A 111 22.20 13.38 -13.72
C ASN A 111 23.55 14.05 -13.40
N SER A 112 23.87 14.20 -12.11
CA SER A 112 25.15 14.76 -11.66
C SER A 112 26.33 13.88 -12.07
N ILE A 113 26.23 12.55 -11.88
CA ILE A 113 27.27 11.60 -12.30
C ILE A 113 27.46 11.63 -13.82
N ALA A 114 26.36 11.66 -14.59
CA ALA A 114 26.44 11.76 -16.05
C ALA A 114 27.15 13.04 -16.51
N SER A 115 26.85 14.18 -15.88
CA SER A 115 27.50 15.46 -16.17
C SER A 115 29.00 15.46 -15.86
N VAL A 116 29.39 14.90 -14.71
CA VAL A 116 30.80 14.75 -14.32
C VAL A 116 31.54 13.84 -15.30
N ASN A 117 30.96 12.69 -15.66
CA ASN A 117 31.57 11.76 -16.63
C ASN A 117 31.78 12.42 -18.01
N SER A 118 30.81 13.22 -18.46
CA SER A 118 30.94 14.00 -19.70
C SER A 118 32.08 15.02 -19.62
N SER A 119 32.20 15.71 -18.49
CA SER A 119 33.28 16.68 -18.25
C SER A 119 34.66 16.00 -18.22
N ILE A 120 34.78 14.86 -17.54
CA ILE A 120 36.02 14.06 -17.49
C ILE A 120 36.42 13.63 -18.90
N LYS A 121 35.45 13.16 -19.70
CA LYS A 121 35.70 12.78 -21.10
C LYS A 121 36.23 13.97 -21.91
N ASN A 122 35.58 15.13 -21.83
CA ASN A 122 36.01 16.34 -22.55
C ASN A 122 37.43 16.78 -22.15
N VAL A 123 37.77 16.70 -20.87
CA VAL A 123 39.13 16.99 -20.38
C VAL A 123 40.14 16.00 -20.94
N ASN A 124 39.83 14.69 -20.92
CA ASN A 124 40.70 13.66 -21.48
C ASN A 124 40.92 13.85 -22.98
N ASP A 125 39.87 14.11 -23.75
CA ASP A 125 39.94 14.35 -25.19
C ASP A 125 40.83 15.57 -25.50
N THR A 126 40.69 16.65 -24.71
CA THR A 126 41.53 17.86 -24.83
C THR A 126 43.00 17.56 -24.53
N MET A 127 43.27 16.77 -23.48
CA MET A 127 44.63 16.40 -23.07
C MET A 127 45.31 15.51 -24.10
N ILE A 128 44.57 14.57 -24.72
CA ILE A 128 45.07 13.74 -25.83
C ILE A 128 45.48 14.64 -26.99
N LYS A 129 44.62 15.56 -27.41
CA LYS A 129 44.89 16.49 -28.52
C LYS A 129 46.15 17.33 -28.27
N TYR A 130 46.29 17.90 -27.07
CA TYR A 130 47.47 18.69 -26.72
C TYR A 130 48.77 17.87 -26.76
N ASN A 131 48.72 16.61 -26.32
CA ASN A 131 49.87 15.70 -26.37
C ASN A 131 50.25 15.31 -27.81
N GLU A 132 49.30 15.26 -28.74
CA GLU A 132 49.57 15.02 -30.16
C GLU A 132 50.23 16.25 -30.80
N GLU A 133 49.73 17.46 -30.53
CA GLU A 133 50.30 18.72 -31.01
C GLU A 133 51.76 18.89 -30.55
N LEU A 134 52.06 18.64 -29.27
CA LEU A 134 53.43 18.73 -28.73
C LEU A 134 54.42 17.72 -29.34
N LYS A 135 53.95 16.60 -29.90
CA LYS A 135 54.81 15.61 -30.55
C LYS A 135 55.12 15.97 -32.01
N GLY A 136 54.27 16.79 -32.65
CA GLY A 136 54.45 17.22 -34.04
C GLY A 136 55.44 18.36 -34.22
N ASP A 137 55.74 19.11 -33.16
CA ASP A 137 56.66 20.27 -33.16
C ASP A 137 58.14 19.92 -32.89
N LYS A 138 58.52 18.63 -33.00
CA LYS A 138 59.91 18.14 -32.89
C LYS A 138 60.38 17.49 -34.18
#